data_AF-A0A9E4DSJ4-F1
#
_entry.id   AF-A0A9E4DSJ4-F1
#
_cell.length_a   1.000
_cell.length_b   1.000
_cell.length_c   1.000
_cell.angle_alpha   90.00
_cell.angle_beta   90.00
_cell.angle_gamma   90.00
#
_symmetry.space_group_name_H-M   'P 1'
#
loop_
_entity.id
_entity.type
_entity.pdbx_description
1 polymer ?
#
loop_
_entity_poly.entity_id
_entity_poly.type
_entity_poly.pdbx_seq_one_letter_code
_entity_poly.pdbx_strand_id
1 'polypeptide(L)' 'MKTIIITDDDNGEIKFERKGVNEANATFMLAATLIAASRSVGLTEEKLNSSMSGLWEEGSVTEVEE' A
#
# COMPACT_ATOMS: atom_id res chain seq x y z
N MET A 1 -10.45 19.72 -2.52
CA MET A 1 -10.07 18.52 -3.30
C MET A 1 -9.31 17.59 -2.37
N LYS A 2 -9.70 16.32 -2.31
CA LYS A 2 -9.05 15.28 -1.51
C LYS A 2 -8.26 14.40 -2.48
N THR A 3 -6.95 14.32 -2.31
CA THR A 3 -6.09 13.61 -3.27
C THR A 3 -4.98 12.89 -2.55
N ILE A 4 -4.72 11.67 -3.02
CA ILE A 4 -3.53 10.89 -2.70
C ILE A 4 -2.81 10.68 -4.02
N ILE A 5 -1.53 11.06 -4.07
CA ILE A 5 -0.67 10.86 -5.23
C ILE A 5 0.34 9.80 -4.83
N ILE A 6 0.42 8.75 -5.64
CA ILE A 6 1.41 7.69 -5.53
C ILE A 6 2.32 7.87 -6.74
N THR A 7 3.58 8.16 -6.48
CA THR A 7 4.61 8.29 -7.53
C THR A 7 5.60 7.16 -7.32
N ASP A 8 5.81 6.36 -8.36
CA ASP A 8 6.96 5.46 -8.46
C ASP A 8 8.07 6.27 -9.12
N ASP A 9 9.19 6.47 -8.43
CA ASP A 9 10.36 7.02 -9.10
C ASP A 9 11.16 5.94 -9.82
N ASP A 10 12.00 6.33 -10.77
CA ASP A 10 12.76 5.38 -11.60
C ASP A 10 13.72 4.48 -10.79
N ASN A 11 13.87 4.72 -9.47
CA ASN A 11 14.65 3.90 -8.55
C ASN A 11 13.79 2.87 -7.78
N GLY A 12 12.50 2.79 -8.06
CA GLY A 12 11.56 1.92 -7.36
C GLY A 12 11.16 2.43 -5.98
N GLU A 13 11.44 3.70 -5.63
CA GLU A 13 10.91 4.30 -4.42
C GLU A 13 9.47 4.77 -4.65
N ILE A 14 8.56 4.29 -3.82
CA ILE A 14 7.16 4.74 -3.84
C ILE A 14 7.02 5.95 -2.90
N LYS A 15 6.69 7.11 -3.48
CA LYS A 15 6.41 8.35 -2.75
C LYS A 15 4.91 8.58 -2.62
N PHE A 16 4.50 8.98 -1.41
CA PHE A 16 3.10 9.24 -1.07
C PHE A 16 2.90 10.71 -0.68
N GLU A 17 2.10 11.42 -1.47
CA GLU A 17 1.65 12.78 -1.12
C GLU A 17 0.15 12.79 -0.85
N ARG A 18 -0.26 13.54 0.17
CA ARG A 18 -1.66 13.64 0.59
C ARG A 18 -2.08 15.10 0.78
N LYS A 19 -3.15 15.50 0.11
CA LYS A 19 -3.69 16.88 0.15
C LYS A 19 -5.15 16.88 0.57
N GLY A 20 -5.44 17.57 1.68
CA GLY A 20 -6.80 17.70 2.21
C GLY A 20 -7.38 16.41 2.81
N VAL A 21 -6.54 15.41 3.08
CA VAL A 21 -6.93 14.10 3.65
C VAL A 21 -6.04 13.81 4.86
N ASN A 22 -6.68 13.50 5.99
CA ASN A 22 -5.94 13.05 7.17
C ASN A 22 -5.42 11.61 6.98
N GLU A 23 -4.55 11.18 7.86
CA GLU A 23 -3.85 9.91 7.72
C GLU A 23 -4.79 8.71 7.74
N ALA A 24 -5.71 8.64 8.70
CA ALA A 24 -6.69 7.56 8.80
C ALA A 24 -7.56 7.43 7.54
N ASN A 25 -8.05 8.55 7.00
CA ASN A 25 -8.82 8.53 5.75
C ASN A 25 -7.95 8.17 4.55
N ALA A 26 -6.67 8.57 4.54
CA ALA A 26 -5.75 8.22 3.46
C ALA A 26 -5.49 6.70 3.44
N THR A 27 -5.21 6.11 4.60
CA THR A 27 -5.06 4.65 4.77
C THR A 27 -6.30 3.90 4.31
N PHE A 28 -7.49 4.37 4.72
CA PHE A 28 -8.74 3.75 4.30
C PHE A 28 -8.95 3.82 2.78
N MET A 29 -8.68 4.98 2.16
CA MET A 29 -8.81 5.15 0.71
C MET A 29 -7.84 4.26 -0.07
N LEU A 30 -6.59 4.12 0.40
CA LEU A 30 -5.60 3.24 -0.20
C LEU A 30 -6.03 1.77 -0.10
N ALA A 31 -6.47 1.32 1.09
CA ALA A 31 -6.97 -0.04 1.29
C ALA A 31 -8.19 -0.33 0.39
N ALA A 32 -9.16 0.58 0.32
CA ALA A 32 -10.33 0.44 -0.54
C ALA A 32 -9.95 0.36 -2.02
N THR A 33 -8.97 1.17 -2.46
CA THR A 33 -8.46 1.17 -3.84
C THR A 33 -7.75 -0.15 -4.17
N LEU A 34 -6.90 -0.64 -3.27
CA LEU A 34 -6.20 -1.92 -3.42
C LEU A 34 -7.21 -3.08 -3.55
N ILE A 35 -8.22 -3.13 -2.68
CA ILE A 35 -9.25 -4.18 -2.73
C ILE A 35 -10.02 -4.11 -4.05
N ALA A 36 -10.41 -2.91 -4.49
CA ALA A 36 -11.13 -2.73 -5.74
C ALA A 36 -10.31 -3.17 -6.97
N ALA A 37 -9.03 -2.77 -7.03
CA ALA A 37 -8.12 -3.17 -8.10
C ALA A 37 -7.82 -4.68 -8.08
N SER A 38 -7.66 -5.26 -6.88
CA SER A 38 -7.42 -6.70 -6.73
C SER A 38 -8.60 -7.52 -7.27
N ARG A 39 -9.84 -7.09 -6.97
CA ARG A 39 -11.04 -7.70 -7.51
C ARG A 39 -11.14 -7.56 -9.03
N SER A 40 -10.74 -6.42 -9.61
CA SER A 40 -10.82 -6.21 -11.06
C SER A 40 -9.86 -7.10 -11.85
N VAL A 41 -8.74 -7.52 -11.26
CA VAL A 41 -7.80 -8.48 -11.85
C VAL A 41 -8.07 -9.94 -11.45
N GLY A 42 -9.18 -10.21 -10.76
CA GLY A 42 -9.60 -11.56 -10.39
C GLY A 42 -8.87 -12.18 -9.20
N LEU A 43 -8.20 -11.37 -8.37
CA LEU A 43 -7.62 -11.87 -7.12
C LEU A 43 -8.73 -12.18 -6.11
N THR A 44 -8.63 -13.35 -5.48
CA THR A 44 -9.45 -13.71 -4.33
C THR A 44 -8.93 -13.04 -3.08
N GLU A 45 -9.79 -12.91 -2.07
CA GLU A 45 -9.40 -12.42 -0.75
C GLU A 45 -8.24 -13.24 -0.15
N GLU A 46 -8.30 -14.57 -0.28
CA GLU A 46 -7.23 -15.46 0.18
C GLU A 46 -5.88 -15.15 -0.47
N LYS A 47 -5.87 -14.95 -1.80
CA LYS A 47 -4.63 -14.66 -2.53
C LYS A 47 -4.09 -13.27 -2.20
N LEU A 48 -4.97 -12.28 -2.07
CA LEU A 48 -4.61 -10.93 -1.65
C LEU A 48 -4.01 -10.93 -0.24
N ASN A 49 -4.63 -11.62 0.72
CA ASN A 49 -4.14 -11.72 2.09
C ASN A 49 -2.77 -12.41 2.14
N SER A 50 -2.58 -13.51 1.40
CA SER A 50 -1.29 -14.19 1.33
C SER A 50 -0.18 -13.29 0.77
N SER A 51 -0.46 -12.50 -0.28
CA SER A 51 0.50 -11.54 -0.83
C SER A 51 0.81 -10.40 0.14
N MET A 52 -0.18 -9.86 0.85
CA MET A 52 0.05 -8.82 1.85
C MET A 52 0.85 -9.33 3.05
N SER A 53 0.59 -10.55 3.51
CA SER A 53 1.38 -11.20 4.56
C SER A 53 2.84 -11.36 4.16
N GLY A 54 3.12 -11.78 2.92
CA GLY A 54 4.49 -11.88 2.41
C GLY A 54 5.22 -10.53 2.40
N LEU A 55 4.57 -9.47 1.92
CA LEU A 55 5.14 -8.11 1.94
C LEU A 55 5.36 -7.58 3.37
N TRP A 56 4.49 -7.95 4.30
CA TRP A 56 4.64 -7.56 5.70
C TRP A 56 5.83 -8.26 6.37
N GLU A 57 6.06 -9.52 6.04
CA GLU A 57 7.21 -10.30 6.53
C GLU A 57 8.52 -9.81 5.90
N GLU A 58 8.55 -9.51 4.59
CA GLU A 58 9.73 -8.95 3.91
C GLU A 58 10.08 -7.53 4.38
N GLY A 59 9.09 -6.76 4.85
CA GLY A 59 9.28 -5.43 5.43
C GLY A 59 9.87 -5.43 6.86
N SER A 60 10.04 -6.58 7.49
CA SER A 60 10.72 -6.69 8.79
C SER A 60 12.24 -6.69 8.62
N VAL A 61 12.78 -5.50 8.34
CA VAL A 61 14.23 -5.24 8.34
C VAL A 61 14.80 -5.51 9.72
N THR A 62 15.87 -6.28 9.72
CA THR A 62 16.70 -6.73 10.84
C THR A 62 17.18 -5.55 11.69
N GLU A 63 16.94 -5.60 13.01
CA GLU A 63 17.73 -4.80 13.95
C GLU A 63 19.18 -5.26 13.86
N VAL A 64 20.07 -4.39 13.37
CA VAL A 64 21.50 -4.57 13.56
C VAL A 64 21.82 -3.98 14.93
N GLU A 65 22.01 -4.83 15.93
CA GLU A 65 22.61 -4.43 17.22
C GLU A 65 24.07 -4.01 16.96
N GLU A 66 24.44 -2.80 17.40
CA GLU A 66 25.84 -2.30 17.44
C GLU A 66 26.69 -3.01 18.50
#